data_AF-A0A9N9BSQ9-F1
#
_entry.id   AF-A0A9N9BSQ9-F1
#
_cell.length_a   1.000
_cell.length_b   1.000
_cell.length_c   1.000
_cell.angle_alpha   90.00
_cell.angle_beta   90.00
_cell.angle_gamma   90.00
#
_symmetry.space_group_name_H-M   'P 1'
#
loop_
_entity.id
_entity.type
_entity.pdbx_description
1 polymer ?
#
loop_
_entity_poly.entity_id
_entity_poly.type
_entity_poly.pdbx_seq_one_letter_code
_entity_poly.pdbx_strand_id
1 'polypeptide(L)' 'MDSSIGEAYKKRLVMARIVFENFANWEGYEPYPASRELLAAFLAWLESTGRLSELTVCLAAIAREHKLRDLEDPTK' A
#
# COMPACT_ATOMS: atom_id res chain seq x y z
N MET A 1 -2.62 -26.87 3.61
CA MET A 1 -2.11 -25.52 3.91
C MET A 1 -3.05 -24.53 3.24
N ASP A 2 -3.72 -23.72 4.05
CA ASP A 2 -4.84 -22.85 3.67
C ASP A 2 -4.53 -21.86 2.54
N SER A 3 -5.00 -22.18 1.33
CA SER A 3 -5.02 -21.26 0.19
C SER A 3 -5.95 -20.05 0.41
N SER A 4 -6.87 -20.13 1.38
CA SER A 4 -7.91 -19.13 1.64
C SER A 4 -7.38 -17.81 2.20
N ILE A 5 -6.39 -17.86 3.10
CA ILE A 5 -5.80 -16.65 3.70
C ILE A 5 -4.99 -15.87 2.66
N GLY A 6 -4.24 -16.59 1.81
CA GLY A 6 -3.47 -15.98 0.73
C GLY A 6 -4.37 -15.30 -0.30
N GLU A 7 -5.49 -15.91 -0.67
CA GLU A 7 -6.46 -15.30 -1.59
C GLU A 7 -7.17 -14.08 -1.00
N ALA A 8 -7.58 -14.15 0.28
CA ALA A 8 -8.19 -13.01 0.96
C ALA A 8 -7.24 -11.81 1.05
N TYR A 9 -5.96 -12.06 1.36
CA TYR A 9 -4.93 -11.02 1.40
C TYR A 9 -4.69 -10.39 0.02
N LYS A 10 -4.59 -11.21 -1.04
CA LYS A 10 -4.45 -10.72 -2.42
C LYS A 10 -5.61 -9.81 -2.83
N LYS A 11 -6.85 -10.19 -2.50
CA LYS A 11 -8.03 -9.35 -2.78
C LYS A 11 -7.93 -7.99 -2.08
N ARG A 12 -7.49 -7.96 -0.82
CA ARG A 12 -7.30 -6.70 -0.08
C ARG A 12 -6.21 -5.82 -0.69
N LEU A 13 -5.11 -6.39 -1.18
CA LEU A 13 -4.07 -5.63 -1.88
C LEU A 13 -4.61 -4.99 -3.17
N VAL A 14 -5.40 -5.72 -3.95
CA VAL A 14 -6.05 -5.17 -5.16
C VAL A 14 -6.97 -4.00 -4.80
N MET A 15 -7.77 -4.14 -3.74
CA MET A 15 -8.63 -3.06 -3.28
C MET A 15 -7.84 -1.83 -2.82
N ALA A 16 -6.79 -2.03 -2.03
CA ALA A 16 -5.91 -0.94 -1.58
C ALA A 16 -5.27 -0.20 -2.77
N ARG A 17 -4.88 -0.94 -3.82
CA ARG A 17 -4.35 -0.36 -5.06
C ARG A 17 -5.38 0.50 -5.80
N ILE A 18 -6.59 -0.01 -6.03
CA ILE A 18 -7.66 0.76 -6.70
C ILE A 18 -7.95 2.05 -5.94
N VAL A 19 -7.98 1.96 -4.61
CA VAL A 19 -8.22 3.09 -3.73
C VAL A 19 -7.10 4.13 -3.83
N PHE A 20 -5.84 3.68 -3.88
CA PHE A 20 -4.69 4.55 -4.10
C PHE A 20 -4.73 5.25 -5.45
N GLU A 21 -4.99 4.51 -6.54
CA GLU A 21 -5.09 5.07 -7.89
C GLU A 21 -6.22 6.12 -7.98
N ASN A 22 -7.36 5.86 -7.35
CA ASN A 22 -8.46 6.84 -7.29
C ASN A 22 -8.10 8.09 -6.48
N PHE A 23 -7.40 7.93 -5.35
CA PHE A 23 -6.93 9.06 -4.55
C PHE A 23 -5.93 9.90 -5.35
N ALA A 24 -4.94 9.28 -5.98
CA ALA A 24 -3.95 9.97 -6.81
C ALA A 24 -4.63 10.74 -7.95
N ASN A 25 -5.57 10.12 -8.66
CA ASN A 25 -6.33 10.77 -9.73
C ASN A 25 -7.15 11.96 -9.22
N TRP A 26 -7.79 11.82 -8.05
CA TRP A 26 -8.58 12.89 -7.44
C TRP A 26 -7.73 14.10 -7.04
N GLU A 27 -6.53 13.84 -6.53
CA GLU A 27 -5.54 14.85 -6.15
C GLU A 27 -4.69 15.36 -7.33
N GLY A 28 -4.89 14.83 -8.54
CA GLY A 28 -4.17 15.24 -9.75
C GLY A 28 -2.73 14.72 -9.87
N TYR A 29 -2.39 13.65 -9.14
CA TYR A 29 -1.11 12.97 -9.23
C TYR A 29 -1.14 11.83 -10.24
N GLU A 30 -0.01 11.60 -10.90
CA GLU A 30 0.28 10.32 -11.55
C GLU A 30 0.51 9.26 -10.46
N PRO A 31 -0.26 8.16 -10.41
CA PRO A 31 -0.13 7.16 -9.36
C PRO A 31 1.19 6.39 -9.42
N TYR A 32 1.80 6.24 -10.61
CA TYR A 32 3.02 5.46 -10.77
C TYR A 32 4.08 6.16 -11.64
N PRO A 33 5.35 6.17 -11.21
CA PRO A 33 5.86 5.68 -9.92
C PRO A 33 5.39 6.56 -8.75
N ALA A 34 4.91 5.92 -7.68
CA ALA A 34 4.42 6.63 -6.50
C ALA A 34 5.56 7.35 -5.77
N SER A 35 5.44 8.66 -5.59
CA SER A 35 6.38 9.43 -4.76
C SER A 35 6.16 9.17 -3.27
N ARG A 36 7.17 9.48 -2.46
CA ARG A 36 7.04 9.36 -0.99
C ARG A 36 5.98 10.31 -0.44
N GLU A 37 5.88 11.49 -1.03
CA GLU A 37 4.92 12.53 -0.69
C GLU A 37 3.49 12.07 -0.98
N LEU A 38 3.25 11.49 -2.17
CA LEU A 38 1.95 10.95 -2.55
C LEU A 38 1.55 9.79 -1.62
N LEU A 39 2.48 8.89 -1.30
CA LEU A 39 2.23 7.78 -0.41
C LEU A 39 1.92 8.25 1.02
N ALA A 40 2.64 9.25 1.53
CA ALA A 40 2.39 9.83 2.85
C ALA A 40 1.02 10.53 2.91
N ALA A 41 0.66 11.32 1.88
CA ALA A 41 -0.64 11.97 1.77
C ALA A 41 -1.78 10.93 1.75
N PHE A 42 -1.59 9.84 1.00
CA PHE A 42 -2.55 8.76 0.94
C PHE A 42 -2.77 8.06 2.28
N LEU A 43 -1.69 7.73 3.00
CA LEU A 43 -1.78 7.10 4.33
C LEU A 43 -2.50 8.01 5.34
N ALA A 44 -2.19 9.30 5.34
CA ALA A 44 -2.86 10.29 6.17
C ALA A 44 -4.36 10.42 5.81
N TRP A 45 -4.69 10.38 4.52
CA TRP A 45 -6.08 10.41 4.06
C TRP A 45 -6.86 9.17 4.53
N LEU A 46 -6.28 7.97 4.42
CA LEU A 46 -6.90 6.75 4.93
C LEU A 46 -7.15 6.80 6.45
N GLU A 47 -6.20 7.33 7.21
CA GLU A 47 -6.35 7.53 8.65
C GLU A 47 -7.49 8.52 8.97
N SER A 48 -7.51 9.67 8.31
CA SER A 48 -8.52 10.72 8.52
C SER A 48 -9.95 10.29 8.16
N THR A 49 -10.09 9.38 7.19
CA THR A 49 -11.38 8.86 6.72
C THR A 49 -11.82 7.58 7.43
N GLY A 50 -11.05 7.10 8.42
CA GLY A 50 -11.36 5.89 9.18
C GLY A 50 -11.20 4.59 8.40
N ARG A 51 -10.48 4.60 7.28
CA ARG A 51 -10.26 3.44 6.40
C ARG A 51 -9.11 2.55 6.89
N LEU A 52 -9.25 2.08 8.12
CA LEU A 52 -8.19 1.38 8.87
C LEU A 52 -7.78 0.04 8.25
N SER A 53 -8.71 -0.64 7.55
CA SER A 53 -8.44 -1.91 6.88
C SER A 53 -7.46 -1.71 5.71
N GLU A 54 -7.74 -0.75 4.85
CA GLU A 54 -6.86 -0.36 3.74
C GLU A 54 -5.53 0.18 4.26
N LEU A 55 -5.55 1.01 5.30
CA LEU A 55 -4.33 1.53 5.94
C LEU A 55 -3.41 0.39 6.42
N THR A 56 -3.98 -0.60 7.12
CA THR A 56 -3.23 -1.76 7.62
C THR A 56 -2.61 -2.56 6.48
N VAL A 57 -3.36 -2.77 5.40
CA VAL A 57 -2.89 -3.50 4.21
C VAL A 57 -1.77 -2.75 3.50
N CYS A 58 -1.89 -1.43 3.34
CA CYS A 58 -0.86 -0.58 2.75
C CYS A 58 0.43 -0.59 3.57
N LEU A 59 0.34 -0.39 4.89
CA LEU A 59 1.51 -0.43 5.78
C LEU A 59 2.20 -1.79 5.75
N ALA A 60 1.43 -2.89 5.73
CA ALA A 60 1.99 -4.24 5.62
C ALA A 60 2.71 -4.47 4.27
N ALA A 61 2.16 -3.95 3.17
CA ALA A 61 2.78 -4.02 1.85
C ALA A 61 4.09 -3.23 1.79
N ILE A 62 4.09 -1.99 2.29
CA ILE A 62 5.27 -1.12 2.37
C ILE A 62 6.35 -1.79 3.23
N ALA A 63 5.99 -2.25 4.44
CA ALA A 63 6.94 -2.92 5.34
C ALA A 63 7.55 -4.18 4.70
N ARG A 64 6.77 -4.93 3.90
CA ARG A 64 7.26 -6.09 3.16
C ARG A 64 8.23 -5.69 2.05
N GLU A 65 7.93 -4.65 1.28
CA GLU A 65 8.86 -4.15 0.26
C GLU A 65 10.16 -3.65 0.88
N HIS A 66 10.09 -2.92 1.99
CA HIS A 66 11.29 -2.47 2.71
C HIS A 66 12.13 -3.64 3.21
N LYS A 67 11.51 -4.64 3.84
CA LYS A 67 12.21 -5.87 4.26
C LYS A 67 12.82 -6.62 3.08
N LEU A 68 12.16 -6.67 1.93
CA LEU A 68 12.71 -7.30 0.72
C LEU A 68 13.92 -6.52 0.21
N ARG A 69 13.87 -5.19 0.19
CA ARG A 69 15.03 -4.36 -0.18
C ARG A 69 16.21 -4.55 0.78
N ASP A 70 15.97 -4.66 2.08
CA ASP A 70 17.01 -4.93 3.08
C ASP A 70 17.62 -6.34 2.92
N LEU A 71 16.84 -7.32 2.43
CA LEU A 71 17.33 -8.67 2.12
C LEU A 71 18.01 -8.77 0.75
N GLU A 72 17.63 -7.93 -0.20
CA GLU A 72 18.26 -7.82 -1.53
C GLU A 72 19.56 -7.01 -1.50
N ASP A 73 19.76 -6.17 -0.47
CA ASP A 73 20.99 -5.41 -0.21
C ASP A 73 21.63 -5.81 1.15
N PRO A 74 22.09 -7.06 1.34
CA PRO A 74 22.63 -7.55 2.62
C PRO A 74 24.04 -7.02 2.94
N THR A 75 24.57 -6.05 2.18
CA THR A 75 25.97 -5.59 2.25
C THR A 75 26.16 -4.11 2.60
N LYS A 76 25.14 -3.42 3.14
CA LYS A 76 25.33 -2.11 3.80
C LYS A 76 25.44 -2.24 5.30
#